data_AF-A0A2W5NEI4-F1
#
_entry.id   AF-A0A2W5NEI4-F1
#
_cell.length_a   1.000
_cell.length_b   1.000
_cell.length_c   1.000
_cell.angle_alpha   90.00
_cell.angle_beta   90.00
_cell.angle_gamma   90.00
#
_symmetry.space_group_name_H-M   'P 1'
#
loop_
_entity.id
_entity.type
_entity.pdbx_description
1 polymer ?
#
loop_
_entity_poly.entity_id
_entity_poly.type
_entity_poly.pdbx_seq_one_letter_code
_entity_poly.pdbx_strand_id
1 'polypeptide(L)'
;MKLAIRTELEYALSGPTDILLQLEAAILPEQAVHSAHIALPPARHFARLPGHDQIGDRIWLHLEDRLTVTYEAIVEPERLVTPLAGLPAVPPHLLPGETVDYLLPSRFCPSDTFQQFVLDQFGALQGGDRVSAIRDWVGGHMRYVPGASDAQTTAADSFRSGQGVCRDYAHLVISLCRASAIPARFASVYGLGVEPQDFHAVAEVFLDDTWHLVDATGMTRPEAMAKIGVGPDAAGVSFLTSYGPVTLERQSVDVVSV
;
A
#
# COMPACT_ATOMS: atom_id res chain seq x y z
N MET A 1 4.45 -10.35 -17.57
CA MET A 1 4.23 -11.62 -16.80
C MET A 1 2.84 -11.53 -16.23
N LYS A 2 2.02 -12.57 -16.37
CA LYS A 2 0.66 -12.56 -15.84
C LYS A 2 0.62 -13.15 -14.43
N LEU A 3 -0.21 -12.54 -13.60
CA LEU A 3 -0.52 -12.95 -12.24
C LEU A 3 -1.97 -13.39 -12.22
N ALA A 4 -2.23 -14.62 -11.79
CA ALA A 4 -3.55 -15.05 -11.38
C ALA A 4 -3.71 -14.77 -9.88
N ILE A 5 -4.73 -14.00 -9.54
CA ILE A 5 -5.03 -13.55 -8.19
C ILE A 5 -6.38 -14.15 -7.78
N ARG A 6 -6.44 -14.75 -6.60
CA ARG A 6 -7.69 -15.14 -5.93
C ARG A 6 -7.70 -14.57 -4.52
N THR A 7 -8.83 -14.05 -4.09
CA THR A 7 -8.99 -13.49 -2.75
C THR A 7 -10.36 -13.85 -2.20
N GLU A 8 -10.39 -14.35 -0.98
CA GLU A 8 -11.60 -14.73 -0.27
C GLU A 8 -11.64 -14.02 1.09
N LEU A 9 -12.73 -13.31 1.35
CA LEU A 9 -12.94 -12.61 2.62
C LEU A 9 -14.32 -12.97 3.19
N GLU A 10 -14.38 -13.29 4.46
CA GLU A 10 -15.64 -13.49 5.20
C GLU A 10 -15.64 -12.68 6.49
N TYR A 11 -16.67 -11.84 6.66
CA TYR A 11 -16.89 -11.07 7.87
C TYR A 11 -18.32 -11.26 8.38
N ALA A 12 -18.45 -11.48 9.69
CA ALA A 12 -19.71 -11.37 10.40
C ALA A 12 -20.00 -9.91 10.75
N LEU A 13 -21.22 -9.45 10.49
CA LEU A 13 -21.70 -8.11 10.86
C LEU A 13 -22.61 -8.24 12.08
N SER A 14 -22.51 -7.32 13.05
CA SER A 14 -23.40 -7.38 14.23
C SER A 14 -24.77 -6.72 13.97
N GLY A 15 -25.01 -6.25 12.74
CA GLY A 15 -26.22 -5.57 12.29
C GLY A 15 -25.99 -4.81 10.98
N PRO A 16 -26.98 -4.00 10.54
CA PRO A 16 -26.86 -3.19 9.33
C PRO A 16 -25.60 -2.31 9.36
N THR A 17 -24.72 -2.50 8.37
CA THR A 17 -23.39 -1.90 8.36
C THR A 17 -23.07 -1.35 6.97
N ASP A 18 -22.58 -0.11 6.92
CA ASP A 18 -21.96 0.45 5.73
C ASP A 18 -20.49 0.04 5.64
N ILE A 19 -20.09 -0.48 4.49
CA ILE A 19 -18.75 -1.00 4.24
C ILE A 19 -18.19 -0.35 2.98
N LEU A 20 -16.92 0.04 3.03
CA LEU A 20 -16.15 0.50 1.88
C LEU A 20 -15.00 -0.47 1.63
N LEU A 21 -15.09 -1.21 0.53
CA LEU A 21 -14.08 -2.19 0.11
C LEU A 21 -13.13 -1.60 -0.92
N GLN A 22 -11.88 -2.06 -0.95
CA GLN A 22 -10.90 -1.72 -1.97
C GLN A 22 -9.90 -2.85 -2.16
N LEU A 23 -10.19 -3.77 -3.08
CA LEU A 23 -9.38 -4.97 -3.30
C LEU A 23 -9.25 -5.37 -4.77
N GLU A 24 -9.97 -4.73 -5.69
CA GLU A 24 -9.80 -5.02 -7.11
C GLU A 24 -8.48 -4.41 -7.62
N ALA A 25 -7.76 -5.14 -8.47
CA ALA A 25 -6.58 -4.61 -9.13
C ALA A 25 -6.94 -3.38 -9.97
N ALA A 26 -6.18 -2.30 -9.81
CA ALA A 26 -6.39 -1.07 -10.55
C ALA A 26 -6.07 -1.26 -12.04
N ILE A 27 -6.86 -0.59 -12.89
CA ILE A 27 -6.60 -0.49 -14.33
C ILE A 27 -5.74 0.75 -14.55
N LEU A 28 -4.49 0.55 -15.00
CA LEU A 28 -3.49 1.63 -15.12
C LEU A 28 -2.69 1.47 -16.41
N PRO A 29 -2.06 2.55 -16.92
CA PRO A 29 -1.17 2.45 -18.06
C PRO A 29 -0.04 1.43 -17.87
N GLU A 30 0.49 1.28 -16.65
CA GLU A 30 1.55 0.31 -16.32
C GLU A 30 1.03 -1.04 -15.80
N GLN A 31 -0.28 -1.33 -15.94
CA GLN A 31 -0.90 -2.56 -15.45
C GLN A 31 -2.19 -2.92 -16.21
N ALA A 32 -2.14 -3.97 -17.01
CA ALA A 32 -3.29 -4.48 -17.74
C ALA A 32 -4.07 -5.51 -16.92
N VAL A 33 -5.38 -5.31 -16.76
CA VAL A 33 -6.29 -6.29 -16.17
C VAL A 33 -6.99 -7.04 -17.32
N HIS A 34 -6.58 -8.29 -17.56
CA HIS A 34 -7.09 -9.12 -18.66
C HIS A 34 -8.47 -9.69 -18.34
N SER A 35 -8.70 -10.06 -17.08
CA SER A 35 -10.01 -10.45 -16.55
C SER A 35 -10.08 -10.10 -15.07
N ALA A 36 -11.27 -9.76 -14.61
CA ALA A 36 -11.56 -9.53 -13.21
C ALA A 36 -13.02 -9.86 -12.92
N HIS A 37 -13.27 -10.63 -11.87
CA HIS A 37 -14.60 -10.94 -11.37
C HIS A 37 -14.62 -10.81 -9.86
N ILE A 38 -15.59 -10.06 -9.34
CA ILE A 38 -15.86 -9.97 -7.91
C ILE A 38 -17.29 -10.46 -7.63
N ALA A 39 -17.41 -11.44 -6.75
CA ALA A 39 -18.67 -11.92 -6.22
C ALA A 39 -18.87 -11.33 -4.82
N LEU A 40 -20.04 -10.74 -4.61
CA LEU A 40 -20.47 -10.10 -3.36
C LEU A 40 -21.87 -10.60 -2.99
N PRO A 41 -22.26 -10.59 -1.71
CA PRO A 41 -23.63 -10.93 -1.33
C PRO A 41 -24.60 -9.87 -1.87
N PRO A 42 -25.92 -10.20 -1.96
CA PRO A 42 -26.93 -9.20 -2.23
C PRO A 42 -26.86 -8.06 -1.20
N ALA A 43 -26.64 -6.84 -1.69
CA ALA A 43 -26.54 -5.64 -0.87
C ALA A 43 -27.76 -4.75 -1.04
N ARG A 44 -28.17 -4.08 0.03
CA ARG A 44 -29.25 -3.07 -0.04
C ARG A 44 -28.79 -1.81 -0.76
N HIS A 45 -27.49 -1.54 -0.70
CA HIS A 45 -26.83 -0.50 -1.47
C HIS A 45 -25.56 -1.04 -2.10
N PHE A 46 -25.30 -0.63 -3.34
CA PHE A 46 -24.06 -0.90 -4.06
C PHE A 46 -23.71 0.33 -4.89
N ALA A 47 -22.49 0.85 -4.71
CA ALA A 47 -21.92 1.87 -5.57
C ALA A 47 -20.42 1.63 -5.76
N ARG A 48 -19.91 2.02 -6.94
CA ARG A 48 -18.48 2.15 -7.19
C ARG A 48 -18.08 3.61 -7.06
N LEU A 49 -16.96 3.84 -6.37
CA LEU A 49 -16.35 5.14 -6.18
C LEU A 49 -14.90 5.08 -6.64
N PRO A 50 -14.34 6.16 -7.17
CA PRO A 50 -12.92 6.20 -7.43
C PRO A 50 -12.10 6.10 -6.13
N GLY A 51 -10.98 5.40 -6.20
CA GLY A 51 -9.93 5.44 -5.20
C GLY A 51 -9.25 6.81 -5.12
N HIS A 52 -8.32 6.94 -4.17
CA HIS A 52 -7.49 8.13 -4.07
C HIS A 52 -6.68 8.35 -5.36
N ASP A 53 -6.50 9.60 -5.78
CA ASP A 53 -5.93 9.97 -7.10
C ASP A 53 -6.58 9.28 -8.30
N GLN A 54 -7.83 8.79 -8.16
CA GLN A 54 -8.50 8.00 -9.19
C GLN A 54 -7.78 6.68 -9.51
N ILE A 55 -6.95 6.16 -8.60
CA ILE A 55 -6.23 4.89 -8.75
C ILE A 55 -7.00 3.78 -8.04
N GLY A 56 -7.53 2.86 -8.84
CA GLY A 56 -8.37 1.76 -8.38
C GLY A 56 -9.79 2.22 -8.02
N ASP A 57 -10.65 1.25 -7.71
CA ASP A 57 -12.04 1.50 -7.34
C ASP A 57 -12.29 1.09 -5.89
N ARG A 58 -13.17 1.84 -5.22
CA ARG A 58 -13.78 1.44 -3.96
C ARG A 58 -15.21 0.99 -4.20
N ILE A 59 -15.68 0.01 -3.44
CA ILE A 59 -17.05 -0.49 -3.50
C ILE A 59 -17.74 -0.14 -2.19
N TRP A 60 -18.77 0.71 -2.27
CA TRP A 60 -19.60 1.09 -1.14
C TRP A 60 -20.81 0.17 -1.06
N LEU A 61 -20.93 -0.55 0.05
CA LEU A 61 -21.99 -1.51 0.33
C LEU A 61 -22.77 -1.12 1.58
N HIS A 62 -24.06 -1.45 1.59
CA HIS A 62 -24.88 -1.54 2.81
C HIS A 62 -25.39 -2.97 2.96
N LEU A 63 -24.97 -3.65 4.03
CA LEU A 63 -25.22 -5.07 4.29
C LEU A 63 -25.86 -5.29 5.66
N GLU A 64 -26.66 -6.34 5.79
CA GLU A 64 -27.44 -6.62 7.02
C GLU A 64 -26.83 -7.70 7.92
N ASP A 65 -26.20 -8.72 7.33
CA ASP A 65 -25.87 -9.98 8.02
C ASP A 65 -24.37 -10.31 7.92
N ARG A 66 -23.89 -10.62 6.72
CA ARG A 66 -22.49 -10.97 6.49
C ARG A 66 -21.94 -10.41 5.19
N LEU A 67 -20.63 -10.22 5.15
CA LEU A 67 -19.88 -9.93 3.94
C LEU A 67 -19.11 -11.17 3.52
N THR A 68 -19.37 -11.65 2.29
CA THR A 68 -18.57 -12.70 1.63
C THR A 68 -18.03 -12.15 0.32
N VAL A 69 -16.72 -12.08 0.16
CA VAL A 69 -16.08 -11.63 -1.07
C VAL A 69 -15.32 -12.79 -1.69
N THR A 70 -15.52 -13.02 -2.98
CA THR A 70 -14.59 -13.77 -3.82
C THR A 70 -14.15 -12.88 -4.96
N TYR A 71 -12.86 -12.61 -5.06
CA TYR A 71 -12.27 -11.85 -6.16
C TYR A 71 -11.30 -12.74 -6.92
N GLU A 72 -11.41 -12.76 -8.24
CA GLU A 72 -10.52 -13.49 -9.14
C GLU A 72 -10.11 -12.58 -10.30
N ALA A 73 -8.82 -12.52 -10.61
CA ALA A 73 -8.33 -11.71 -11.71
C ALA A 73 -7.06 -12.27 -12.36
N ILE A 74 -6.89 -11.97 -13.65
CA ILE A 74 -5.64 -12.13 -14.38
C ILE A 74 -5.07 -10.75 -14.69
N VAL A 75 -3.94 -10.41 -14.08
CA VAL A 75 -3.33 -9.08 -14.14
C VAL A 75 -1.91 -9.18 -14.69
N GLU A 76 -1.55 -8.28 -15.59
CA GLU A 76 -0.21 -8.15 -16.15
C GLU A 76 0.39 -6.80 -15.78
N PRO A 77 1.34 -6.76 -14.83
CA PRO A 77 2.20 -5.60 -14.63
C PRO A 77 3.04 -5.31 -15.87
N GLU A 78 2.92 -4.10 -16.41
CA GLU A 78 3.63 -3.58 -17.59
C GLU A 78 4.48 -2.37 -17.22
N ARG A 79 5.20 -2.45 -16.10
CA ARG A 79 6.03 -1.34 -15.61
C ARG A 79 7.49 -1.48 -15.97
N LEU A 80 8.11 -0.34 -16.27
CA LEU A 80 9.55 -0.23 -16.40
C LEU A 80 10.17 -0.24 -14.99
N VAL A 81 11.07 -1.19 -14.74
CA VAL A 81 11.76 -1.31 -13.45
C VAL A 81 13.11 -0.61 -13.55
N THR A 82 13.17 0.58 -12.96
CA THR A 82 14.39 1.39 -12.91
C THR A 82 15.03 1.27 -11.53
N PRO A 83 16.34 0.97 -11.44
CA PRO A 83 17.05 1.06 -10.17
C PRO A 83 16.91 2.46 -9.56
N LEU A 84 16.57 2.55 -8.28
CA LEU A 84 16.43 3.84 -7.61
C LEU A 84 17.77 4.59 -7.53
N ALA A 85 18.87 3.87 -7.32
CA ALA A 85 20.19 4.47 -7.17
C ALA A 85 20.54 5.37 -8.37
N GLY A 86 21.02 6.58 -8.08
CA GLY A 86 21.33 7.61 -9.07
C GLY A 86 20.15 8.43 -9.60
N LEU A 87 18.89 8.07 -9.31
CA LEU A 87 17.75 8.89 -9.75
C LEU A 87 17.70 10.23 -8.99
N PRO A 88 17.52 11.37 -9.67
CA PRO A 88 17.41 12.67 -9.02
C PRO A 88 16.11 12.81 -8.22
N ALA A 89 16.17 13.49 -7.08
CA ALA A 89 14.98 14.05 -6.45
C ALA A 89 14.57 15.32 -7.20
N VAL A 90 13.26 15.52 -7.35
CA VAL A 90 12.71 16.79 -7.85
C VAL A 90 12.75 17.80 -6.69
N PRO A 91 13.36 18.99 -6.87
CA PRO A 91 13.37 20.02 -5.83
C PRO A 91 11.95 20.39 -5.40
N PRO A 92 11.66 20.59 -4.10
CA PRO A 92 10.29 20.78 -3.63
C PRO A 92 9.50 21.92 -4.29
N HIS A 93 10.19 22.98 -4.72
CA HIS A 93 9.57 24.12 -5.42
C HIS A 93 9.29 23.88 -6.92
N LEU A 94 9.70 22.73 -7.46
CA LEU A 94 9.46 22.29 -8.84
C LEU A 94 8.56 21.05 -8.91
N LEU A 95 8.08 20.55 -7.77
CA LEU A 95 7.23 19.37 -7.72
C LEU A 95 5.90 19.62 -8.45
N PRO A 96 5.38 18.63 -9.20
CA PRO A 96 4.01 18.66 -9.70
C PRO A 96 3.01 18.77 -8.54
N GLY A 97 1.93 19.53 -8.74
CA GLY A 97 0.98 19.86 -7.68
C GLY A 97 0.36 18.63 -7.02
N GLU A 98 0.07 17.60 -7.80
CA GLU A 98 -0.48 16.32 -7.34
C GLU A 98 0.44 15.52 -6.41
N THR A 99 1.73 15.87 -6.35
CA THR A 99 2.70 15.20 -5.46
C THR A 99 2.84 15.88 -4.10
N VAL A 100 2.37 17.13 -3.97
CA VAL A 100 2.64 17.97 -2.80
C VAL A 100 2.00 17.40 -1.53
N ASP A 101 0.78 16.87 -1.62
CA ASP A 101 0.10 16.25 -0.47
C ASP A 101 0.88 15.05 0.09
N TYR A 102 1.69 14.41 -0.75
CA TYR A 102 2.55 13.29 -0.37
C TYR A 102 3.89 13.69 0.26
N LEU A 103 4.10 14.97 0.52
CA LEU A 103 5.15 15.45 1.43
C LEU A 103 4.65 15.57 2.88
N LEU A 104 3.34 15.73 3.07
CA LEU A 104 2.77 16.08 4.36
C LEU A 104 2.69 14.88 5.31
N PRO A 105 2.76 15.09 6.63
CA PRO A 105 2.44 14.05 7.61
C PRO A 105 1.01 13.53 7.44
N SER A 106 0.78 12.27 7.78
CA SER A 106 -0.56 11.66 7.78
C SER A 106 -0.77 10.79 9.03
N ARG A 107 -1.97 10.23 9.21
CA ARG A 107 -2.40 9.52 10.44
C ARG A 107 -1.40 8.46 10.90
N PHE A 108 -0.80 7.71 9.99
CA PHE A 108 0.15 6.63 10.30
C PHE A 108 1.60 6.99 9.97
N CYS A 109 1.83 8.13 9.32
CA CYS A 109 3.15 8.58 8.88
C CYS A 109 3.47 9.97 9.45
N PRO A 110 3.83 10.10 10.75
CA PRO A 110 4.22 11.36 11.38
C PRO A 110 5.63 11.80 10.93
N SER A 111 5.79 12.10 9.64
CA SER A 111 7.09 12.38 8.98
C SER A 111 7.83 13.58 9.55
N ASP A 112 7.11 14.58 10.05
CA ASP A 112 7.64 15.78 10.71
C ASP A 112 8.49 15.46 11.95
N THR A 113 8.29 14.29 12.57
CA THR A 113 9.06 13.86 13.74
C THR A 113 10.41 13.20 13.41
N PHE A 114 10.70 12.92 12.13
CA PHE A 114 11.87 12.16 11.69
C PHE A 114 12.98 12.99 11.03
N GLN A 115 12.82 14.31 10.88
CA GLN A 115 13.74 15.15 10.12
C GLN A 115 15.19 15.06 10.63
N GLN A 116 15.41 15.19 11.94
CA GLN A 116 16.76 15.12 12.51
C GLN A 116 17.41 13.75 12.29
N PHE A 117 16.65 12.67 12.50
CA PHE A 117 17.12 11.31 12.27
C PHE A 117 17.55 11.11 10.82
N VAL A 118 16.73 11.58 9.86
CA VAL A 118 17.05 11.49 8.43
C VAL A 118 18.30 12.29 8.08
N LEU A 119 18.48 13.49 8.64
CA LEU A 119 19.69 14.29 8.43
C LEU A 119 20.93 13.57 8.94
N ASP A 120 20.86 13.00 10.15
CA ASP A 120 21.99 12.33 10.78
C ASP A 120 22.36 11.02 10.08
N GLN A 121 21.38 10.23 9.65
CA GLN A 121 21.61 8.92 9.02
C GLN A 121 21.86 9.00 7.52
N PHE A 122 21.17 9.89 6.81
CA PHE A 122 21.10 9.89 5.34
C PHE A 122 21.40 11.24 4.70
N GLY A 123 21.80 12.26 5.48
CA GLY A 123 22.01 13.62 5.00
C GLY A 123 23.07 13.76 3.90
N ALA A 124 24.05 12.85 3.84
CA ALA A 124 25.07 12.81 2.80
C ALA A 124 24.58 12.24 1.45
N LEU A 125 23.46 11.53 1.44
CA LEU A 125 22.86 10.92 0.24
C LEU A 125 21.76 11.81 -0.30
N GLN A 126 21.39 11.68 -1.59
CA GLN A 126 20.30 12.44 -2.21
C GLN A 126 19.49 11.55 -3.15
N GLY A 127 18.31 12.03 -3.58
CA GLY A 127 17.51 11.33 -4.58
C GLY A 127 17.26 9.86 -4.25
N GLY A 128 17.35 9.02 -5.26
CA GLY A 128 17.13 7.60 -5.11
C GLY A 128 18.28 6.84 -4.42
N ASP A 129 19.48 7.43 -4.27
CA ASP A 129 20.51 6.87 -3.38
C ASP A 129 20.06 6.96 -1.92
N ARG A 130 19.46 8.10 -1.53
CA ARG A 130 18.87 8.28 -0.21
C ARG A 130 17.70 7.32 0.00
N VAL A 131 16.80 7.19 -0.97
CA VAL A 131 15.67 6.25 -0.85
C VAL A 131 16.14 4.80 -0.75
N SER A 132 17.15 4.41 -1.53
CA SER A 132 17.74 3.07 -1.45
C SER A 132 18.32 2.79 -0.06
N ALA A 133 19.06 3.75 0.51
CA ALA A 133 19.58 3.63 1.86
C ALA A 133 18.47 3.57 2.92
N ILE A 134 17.39 4.34 2.76
CA ILE A 134 16.21 4.28 3.63
C ILE A 134 15.56 2.89 3.57
N ARG A 135 15.30 2.37 2.36
CA ARG A 135 14.72 1.03 2.15
C ARG A 135 15.56 -0.03 2.86
N ASP A 136 16.87 -0.02 2.62
CA ASP A 136 17.78 -1.04 3.15
C ASP A 136 17.92 -0.91 4.68
N TRP A 137 17.94 0.33 5.20
CA TRP A 137 17.95 0.57 6.65
C TRP A 137 16.66 0.07 7.31
N VAL A 138 15.49 0.36 6.74
CA VAL A 138 14.20 -0.14 7.27
C VAL A 138 14.18 -1.67 7.25
N GLY A 139 14.62 -2.28 6.14
CA GLY A 139 14.70 -3.74 6.00
C GLY A 139 15.62 -4.40 7.03
N GLY A 140 16.72 -3.74 7.40
CA GLY A 140 17.64 -4.22 8.44
C GLY A 140 17.22 -3.89 9.88
N HIS A 141 16.50 -2.79 10.10
CA HIS A 141 16.05 -2.34 11.41
C HIS A 141 14.81 -3.10 11.91
N MET A 142 13.92 -3.45 10.98
CA MET A 142 12.65 -4.08 11.29
C MET A 142 12.73 -5.60 11.22
N ARG A 143 12.06 -6.28 12.16
CA ARG A 143 11.74 -7.72 12.05
C ARG A 143 10.28 -7.92 11.65
N TYR A 144 10.05 -8.79 10.68
CA TYR A 144 8.70 -9.16 10.27
C TYR A 144 8.07 -10.11 11.30
N VAL A 145 7.06 -9.65 12.02
CA VAL A 145 6.42 -10.41 13.11
C VAL A 145 4.90 -10.26 13.02
N PRO A 146 4.17 -11.28 12.55
CA PRO A 146 2.71 -11.27 12.53
C PRO A 146 2.13 -11.01 13.94
N GLY A 147 1.17 -10.08 14.04
CA GLY A 147 0.55 -9.70 15.31
C GLY A 147 1.38 -8.74 16.18
N ALA A 148 2.55 -8.27 15.72
CA ALA A 148 3.35 -7.27 16.44
C ALA A 148 2.75 -5.86 16.43
N SER A 149 1.82 -5.60 15.51
CA SER A 149 1.15 -4.31 15.31
C SER A 149 -0.36 -4.50 15.15
N ASP A 150 -1.09 -3.40 15.28
CA ASP A 150 -2.53 -3.33 15.14
C ASP A 150 -2.95 -2.18 14.20
N ALA A 151 -4.26 -2.00 14.02
CA ALA A 151 -4.81 -0.97 13.15
C ALA A 151 -4.48 0.48 13.59
N GLN A 152 -4.03 0.71 14.83
CA GLN A 152 -3.68 2.03 15.37
C GLN A 152 -2.19 2.35 15.27
N THR A 153 -1.35 1.33 15.08
CA THR A 153 0.11 1.39 15.04
C THR A 153 0.60 2.35 13.93
N THR A 154 1.51 3.26 14.30
CA THR A 154 2.12 4.28 13.43
C THR A 154 3.57 3.95 13.08
N ALA A 155 4.13 4.63 12.07
CA ALA A 155 5.55 4.53 11.75
C ALA A 155 6.48 4.86 12.95
N ALA A 156 6.08 5.79 13.82
CA ALA A 156 6.84 6.12 15.02
C ALA A 156 6.84 4.99 16.06
N ASP A 157 5.74 4.25 16.17
CA ASP A 157 5.65 3.07 17.04
C ASP A 157 6.53 1.94 16.51
N SER A 158 6.41 1.64 15.22
CA SER A 158 7.20 0.62 14.52
C SER A 158 8.70 0.93 14.52
N PHE A 159 9.07 2.20 14.34
CA PHE A 159 10.45 2.66 14.48
C PHE A 159 11.03 2.34 15.86
N ARG A 160 10.26 2.57 16.93
CA ARG A 160 10.69 2.29 18.32
C ARG A 160 10.73 0.80 18.62
N SER A 161 9.76 0.03 18.13
CA SER A 161 9.63 -1.40 18.42
C SER A 161 10.60 -2.26 17.61
N GLY A 162 10.98 -1.81 16.41
CA GLY A 162 11.79 -2.59 15.46
C GLY A 162 11.07 -3.84 14.94
N GLN A 163 9.73 -3.86 14.99
CA GLN A 163 8.92 -5.00 14.58
C GLN A 163 7.59 -4.55 13.96
N GLY A 164 7.08 -5.34 13.01
CA GLY A 164 5.80 -5.08 12.36
C GLY A 164 5.55 -6.02 11.19
N VAL A 165 4.58 -5.67 10.35
CA VAL A 165 4.23 -6.35 9.09
C VAL A 165 4.40 -5.41 7.90
N CYS A 166 4.10 -5.85 6.68
CA CYS A 166 4.32 -5.07 5.44
C CYS A 166 3.80 -3.62 5.52
N ARG A 167 2.61 -3.41 6.11
CA ARG A 167 2.03 -2.08 6.37
C ARG A 167 2.98 -1.16 7.14
N ASP A 168 3.61 -1.67 8.18
CA ASP A 168 4.49 -0.90 9.07
C ASP A 168 5.81 -0.54 8.39
N TYR A 169 6.36 -1.45 7.59
CA TYR A 169 7.53 -1.19 6.74
C TYR A 169 7.22 -0.07 5.75
N ALA A 170 6.09 -0.15 5.05
CA ALA A 170 5.67 0.87 4.10
C ALA A 170 5.50 2.25 4.78
N HIS A 171 4.82 2.31 5.94
CA HIS A 171 4.66 3.57 6.69
C HIS A 171 5.98 4.16 7.16
N LEU A 172 6.93 3.33 7.58
CA LEU A 172 8.25 3.82 8.00
C LEU A 172 9.07 4.35 6.81
N VAL A 173 9.08 3.64 5.68
CA VAL A 173 9.72 4.14 4.44
C VAL A 173 9.09 5.48 4.02
N ILE A 174 7.76 5.57 3.97
CA ILE A 174 7.04 6.80 3.61
C ILE A 174 7.43 7.94 4.55
N SER A 175 7.44 7.70 5.87
CA SER A 175 7.75 8.73 6.86
C SER A 175 9.17 9.27 6.69
N LEU A 176 10.15 8.40 6.45
CA LEU A 176 11.55 8.77 6.26
C LEU A 176 11.79 9.46 4.90
N CYS A 177 11.11 9.04 3.84
CA CYS A 177 11.15 9.70 2.53
C CYS A 177 10.54 11.11 2.60
N ARG A 178 9.38 11.27 3.24
CA ARG A 178 8.76 12.59 3.43
C ARG A 178 9.62 13.52 4.28
N ALA A 179 10.23 13.01 5.35
CA ALA A 179 11.21 13.74 6.15
C ALA A 179 12.47 14.14 5.35
N SER A 180 12.73 13.46 4.21
CA SER A 180 13.77 13.79 3.24
C SER A 180 13.32 14.79 2.16
N ALA A 181 12.11 15.33 2.25
CA ALA A 181 11.44 16.14 1.22
C ALA A 181 11.27 15.42 -0.13
N ILE A 182 11.10 14.09 -0.10
CA ILE A 182 10.79 13.26 -1.26
C ILE A 182 9.33 12.81 -1.12
N PRO A 183 8.43 13.14 -2.07
CA PRO A 183 7.05 12.69 -2.00
C PRO A 183 6.98 11.17 -1.94
N ALA A 184 6.20 10.65 -1.00
CA ALA A 184 6.01 9.22 -0.84
C ALA A 184 4.57 8.92 -0.47
N ARG A 185 4.01 7.85 -1.03
CA ARG A 185 2.63 7.41 -0.78
C ARG A 185 2.57 5.91 -0.53
N PHE A 186 1.47 5.49 0.10
CA PHE A 186 1.19 4.08 0.35
C PHE A 186 0.58 3.45 -0.88
N ALA A 187 1.01 2.24 -1.22
CA ALA A 187 0.41 1.43 -2.27
C ALA A 187 -0.01 0.08 -1.68
N SER A 188 -1.30 -0.22 -1.81
CA SER A 188 -1.83 -1.56 -1.54
C SER A 188 -1.69 -2.40 -2.80
N VAL A 189 -1.13 -3.61 -2.68
CA VAL A 189 -0.82 -4.47 -3.82
C VAL A 189 -1.12 -5.94 -3.51
N TYR A 190 -1.38 -6.72 -4.55
CA TYR A 190 -1.12 -8.15 -4.55
C TYR A 190 0.34 -8.37 -4.95
N GLY A 191 1.03 -9.36 -4.37
CA GLY A 191 2.43 -9.63 -4.67
C GLY A 191 2.71 -11.11 -4.82
N LEU A 192 3.36 -11.50 -5.92
CA LEU A 192 3.90 -12.85 -6.08
C LEU A 192 5.15 -13.01 -5.20
N GLY A 193 5.21 -14.10 -4.43
CA GLY A 193 6.34 -14.40 -3.53
C GLY A 193 6.24 -13.81 -2.13
N VAL A 194 5.13 -13.13 -1.82
CA VAL A 194 4.83 -12.68 -0.45
C VAL A 194 4.55 -13.90 0.43
N GLU A 195 5.23 -13.99 1.58
CA GLU A 195 5.17 -15.14 2.49
C GLU A 195 5.01 -14.69 3.96
N PRO A 196 3.97 -15.15 4.68
CA PRO A 196 2.84 -15.93 4.18
C PRO A 196 2.03 -15.13 3.15
N GLN A 197 1.44 -15.82 2.18
CA GLN A 197 0.67 -15.14 1.13
C GLN A 197 -0.53 -14.41 1.75
N ASP A 198 -0.55 -13.10 1.55
CA ASP A 198 -1.61 -12.19 1.97
C ASP A 198 -1.64 -10.98 1.02
N PHE A 199 -2.52 -10.01 1.29
CA PHE A 199 -2.35 -8.65 0.77
C PHE A 199 -0.97 -8.11 1.17
N HIS A 200 -0.40 -7.27 0.31
CA HIS A 200 0.87 -6.64 0.58
C HIS A 200 0.79 -5.12 0.50
N ALA A 201 1.69 -4.47 1.22
CA ALA A 201 1.74 -3.03 1.31
C ALA A 201 3.18 -2.57 1.11
N VAL A 202 3.35 -1.58 0.24
CA VAL A 202 4.65 -1.00 -0.11
C VAL A 202 4.55 0.51 -0.17
N ALA A 203 5.71 1.18 -0.25
CA ALA A 203 5.75 2.60 -0.55
C ALA A 203 5.85 2.83 -2.06
N GLU A 204 5.33 3.94 -2.55
CA GLU A 204 5.72 4.55 -3.82
C GLU A 204 6.42 5.87 -3.53
N VAL A 205 7.53 6.15 -4.20
CA VAL A 205 8.27 7.42 -4.08
C VAL A 205 8.33 8.15 -5.41
N PHE A 206 8.29 9.48 -5.37
CA PHE A 206 8.40 10.29 -6.57
C PHE A 206 9.86 10.73 -6.80
N LEU A 207 10.47 10.21 -7.86
CA LEU A 207 11.86 10.49 -8.26
C LEU A 207 11.92 10.55 -9.78
N ASP A 208 12.74 11.46 -10.33
CA ASP A 208 12.91 11.62 -11.78
C ASP A 208 11.56 11.73 -12.53
N ASP A 209 10.69 12.59 -12.00
CA ASP A 209 9.35 12.89 -12.53
C ASP A 209 8.40 11.68 -12.65
N THR A 210 8.63 10.60 -11.89
CA THR A 210 7.75 9.43 -11.88
C THR A 210 7.70 8.69 -10.53
N TRP A 211 6.67 7.86 -10.34
CA TRP A 211 6.47 7.06 -9.14
C TRP A 211 7.17 5.70 -9.23
N HIS A 212 7.94 5.34 -8.20
CA HIS A 212 8.66 4.06 -8.11
C HIS A 212 8.24 3.27 -6.87
N LEU A 213 7.94 1.98 -7.04
CA LEU A 213 7.61 1.07 -5.94
C LEU A 213 8.85 0.74 -5.11
N VAL A 214 8.70 0.78 -3.79
CA VAL A 214 9.75 0.53 -2.80
C VAL A 214 9.22 -0.44 -1.73
N ASP A 215 9.73 -1.66 -1.75
CA ASP A 215 9.42 -2.69 -0.77
C ASP A 215 10.62 -2.93 0.16
N ALA A 216 10.52 -2.48 1.42
CA ALA A 216 11.56 -2.71 2.42
C ALA A 216 11.44 -4.08 3.11
N THR A 217 10.36 -4.84 2.89
CA THR A 217 10.26 -6.23 3.36
C THR A 217 11.13 -7.17 2.51
N GLY A 218 11.39 -6.80 1.26
CA GLY A 218 12.12 -7.62 0.30
C GLY A 218 11.37 -8.85 -0.18
N MET A 219 10.07 -8.98 0.13
CA MET A 219 9.27 -10.17 -0.18
C MET A 219 8.92 -10.28 -1.66
N THR A 220 8.72 -9.15 -2.34
CA THR A 220 8.36 -9.16 -3.77
C THR A 220 9.04 -8.04 -4.55
N ARG A 221 8.96 -8.11 -5.87
CA ARG A 221 9.63 -7.19 -6.80
C ARG A 221 8.60 -6.32 -7.51
N PRO A 222 8.95 -5.07 -7.91
CA PRO A 222 8.04 -4.19 -8.62
C PRO A 222 7.31 -4.89 -9.77
N GLU A 223 7.98 -5.58 -10.68
CA GLU A 223 7.38 -6.29 -11.82
C GLU A 223 6.46 -7.47 -11.45
N ALA A 224 6.41 -7.86 -10.18
CA ALA A 224 5.65 -9.00 -9.66
C ALA A 224 4.51 -8.58 -8.72
N MET A 225 4.20 -7.27 -8.66
CA MET A 225 3.11 -6.70 -7.88
C MET A 225 1.91 -6.32 -8.76
N ALA A 226 0.67 -6.55 -8.33
CA ALA A 226 -0.51 -5.92 -8.94
C ALA A 226 -1.06 -4.85 -7.99
N LYS A 227 -1.04 -3.58 -8.42
CA LYS A 227 -1.50 -2.43 -7.64
C LYS A 227 -3.02 -2.47 -7.50
N ILE A 228 -3.52 -2.28 -6.28
CA ILE A 228 -4.95 -2.19 -5.94
C ILE A 228 -5.35 -0.72 -5.84
N GLY A 229 -4.55 0.08 -5.14
CA GLY A 229 -4.81 1.50 -4.94
C GLY A 229 -3.65 2.19 -4.22
N VAL A 230 -3.73 3.51 -4.13
CA VAL A 230 -2.76 4.33 -3.41
C VAL A 230 -3.43 5.29 -2.44
N GLY A 231 -2.65 5.94 -1.59
CA GLY A 231 -3.10 7.04 -0.75
C GLY A 231 -2.00 7.52 0.19
N PRO A 232 -2.25 8.55 1.02
CA PRO A 232 -1.22 9.11 1.90
C PRO A 232 -0.68 8.08 2.91
N ASP A 233 -1.56 7.21 3.41
CA ASP A 233 -1.22 6.05 4.23
C ASP A 233 -2.37 5.03 4.17
N ALA A 234 -2.34 4.01 5.03
CA ALA A 234 -3.34 2.95 5.04
C ALA A 234 -4.78 3.43 5.32
N ALA A 235 -4.99 4.62 5.90
CA ALA A 235 -6.33 5.16 6.12
C ALA A 235 -7.05 5.46 4.78
N GLY A 236 -6.28 5.80 3.73
CA GLY A 236 -6.82 6.09 2.41
C GLY A 236 -7.06 4.85 1.53
N VAL A 237 -6.48 3.70 1.90
CA VAL A 237 -6.37 2.53 1.01
C VAL A 237 -6.63 1.19 1.71
N SER A 238 -7.31 1.20 2.85
CA SER A 238 -7.70 -0.03 3.55
C SER A 238 -8.52 -0.93 2.61
N PHE A 239 -8.24 -2.23 2.60
CA PHE A 239 -9.05 -3.19 1.83
C PHE A 239 -10.50 -3.26 2.32
N LEU A 240 -10.75 -2.93 3.60
CA LEU A 240 -12.07 -2.80 4.20
C LEU A 240 -12.07 -1.67 5.24
N THR A 241 -12.99 -0.72 5.09
CA THR A 241 -13.42 0.20 6.15
C THR A 241 -14.88 -0.13 6.49
N SER A 242 -15.22 -0.27 7.76
CA SER A 242 -16.61 -0.46 8.21
C SER A 242 -17.08 0.70 9.07
N TYR A 243 -18.36 1.05 8.94
CA TYR A 243 -19.08 1.97 9.80
C TYR A 243 -20.07 1.18 10.65
N GLY A 244 -19.50 0.29 11.46
CA GLY A 244 -20.22 -0.67 12.28
C GLY A 244 -19.28 -1.79 12.72
N PRO A 245 -19.64 -2.52 13.79
CA PRO A 245 -18.85 -3.63 14.30
C PRO A 245 -18.86 -4.81 13.32
N VAL A 246 -17.68 -5.20 12.88
CA VAL A 246 -17.44 -6.36 12.01
C VAL A 246 -16.38 -7.27 12.63
N THR A 247 -16.49 -8.57 12.41
CA THR A 247 -15.51 -9.56 12.85
C THR A 247 -15.01 -10.33 11.63
N LEU A 248 -13.70 -10.36 11.42
CA LEU A 248 -13.09 -11.19 10.39
C LEU A 248 -13.21 -12.66 10.79
N GLU A 249 -13.83 -13.47 9.95
CA GLU A 249 -13.99 -14.92 10.16
C GLU A 249 -13.00 -15.71 9.31
N ARG A 250 -12.78 -15.29 8.06
CA ARG A 250 -11.87 -15.96 7.13
C ARG A 250 -11.24 -14.98 6.14
N GLN A 251 -9.96 -15.16 5.86
CA GLN A 251 -9.22 -14.44 4.84
C GLN A 251 -8.29 -15.42 4.13
N SER A 252 -8.28 -15.40 2.79
CA SER A 252 -7.20 -15.95 1.99
C SER A 252 -6.90 -15.05 0.80
N VAL A 253 -5.63 -14.97 0.45
CA VAL A 253 -5.15 -14.33 -0.76
C VAL A 253 -4.18 -15.33 -1.39
N ASP A 254 -4.29 -15.53 -2.69
CA ASP A 254 -3.44 -16.41 -3.48
C ASP A 254 -2.99 -15.65 -4.73
N VAL A 255 -1.67 -15.63 -4.97
CA VAL A 255 -1.08 -14.99 -6.15
C VAL A 255 -0.12 -15.97 -6.79
N VAL A 256 -0.38 -16.35 -8.04
CA VAL A 256 0.48 -17.27 -8.81
C VAL A 256 0.78 -16.70 -10.18
N SER A 257 1.94 -17.06 -10.75
CA SER A 257 2.27 -16.72 -12.14
C SER A 257 1.54 -17.65 -13.11
N VAL A 258 1.03 -17.11 -14.21
CA VAL A 258 0.37 -17.87 -15.29
C VAL A 258 0.84 -17.46 -16.69
#